data_AF-A0A2D9T7N4-F1
#
_entry.id   AF-A0A2D9T7N4-F1
#
_cell.length_a   1.000
_cell.length_b   1.000
_cell.length_c   1.000
_cell.angle_alpha   90.00
_cell.angle_beta   90.00
_cell.angle_gamma   90.00
#
_symmetry.space_group_name_H-M   'P 1'
#
loop_
_entity.id
_entity.type
_entity.pdbx_description
1 polymer ?
#
loop_
_entity_poly.entity_id
_entity_poly.type
_entity_poly.pdbx_seq_one_letter_code
_entity_poly.pdbx_strand_id
1 'polypeptide(L)'
;MPWRTMILRGQRVFVRCDEHGELRPDGGRVEIRYKPNDGRAYQAGVKNLEPSLDATVLPDEHCGPAERPEDKGGKGAKSGGSKSRSKKKKPAPSSFPTTPAEGEVLAYCDGACSGNPGPAGLGAVIRSGGEEIALSEYLGDGTNNIAELTAILRVLQEAPEGPLTVHTDSSYAIGLLTKGWKAKKNQELVAELRAALKARGDTDFVYVPGHAGVQLNELADQLAVAAVEARDSYPVTRRPY
;
A
#
# COMPACT_ATOMS: atom_id res chain seq x y z
N MET A 1 23.04 21.40 -5.53
CA MET A 1 22.75 21.76 -4.13
C MET A 1 22.75 20.47 -3.33
N PRO A 2 23.39 20.41 -2.17
CA PRO A 2 23.45 19.20 -1.37
C PRO A 2 22.08 18.74 -0.86
N TRP A 3 22.05 17.51 -0.35
CA TRP A 3 20.88 16.85 0.18
C TRP A 3 21.06 16.60 1.67
N ARG A 4 19.99 16.70 2.46
CA ARG A 4 20.00 16.34 3.87
C ARG A 4 18.93 15.29 4.14
N THR A 5 19.25 14.31 4.97
CA THR A 5 18.29 13.29 5.41
C THR A 5 17.32 13.87 6.45
N MET A 6 16.03 13.72 6.20
CA MET A 6 14.94 14.12 7.10
C MET A 6 13.87 13.03 7.15
N ILE A 7 12.92 13.17 8.07
CA ILE A 7 11.76 12.30 8.19
C ILE A 7 10.52 13.05 7.70
N LEU A 8 9.77 12.44 6.80
CA LEU A 8 8.46 12.89 6.36
C LEU A 8 7.45 11.78 6.66
N ARG A 9 6.51 12.02 7.56
CA ARG A 9 5.47 11.03 7.96
C ARG A 9 6.06 9.67 8.37
N GLY A 10 7.16 9.68 9.13
CA GLY A 10 7.84 8.46 9.58
C GLY A 10 8.77 7.80 8.56
N GLN A 11 8.88 8.32 7.33
CA GLN A 11 9.77 7.80 6.31
C GLN A 11 10.99 8.70 6.08
N ARG A 12 12.15 8.10 5.88
CA ARG A 12 13.39 8.83 5.52
C ARG A 12 13.28 9.38 4.11
N VAL A 13 13.52 10.67 3.97
CA VAL A 13 13.56 11.40 2.70
C VAL A 13 14.85 12.21 2.60
N PHE A 14 15.30 12.44 1.38
CA PHE A 14 16.39 13.35 1.04
C PHE A 14 15.77 14.70 0.70
N VAL A 15 16.18 15.74 1.39
CA VAL A 15 15.63 17.09 1.24
C VAL A 15 16.72 18.01 0.73
N ARG A 16 16.40 18.83 -0.27
CA ARG A 16 17.33 19.82 -0.83
C ARG A 16 17.71 20.83 0.26
N CYS A 17 19.01 21.02 0.48
CA CYS A 17 19.55 21.97 1.45
C CYS A 17 20.69 22.77 0.84
N ASP A 18 21.14 23.82 1.54
CA ASP A 18 22.37 24.52 1.19
C ASP A 18 23.61 23.84 1.79
N GLU A 19 24.78 24.42 1.53
CA GLU A 19 26.10 23.89 1.94
C GLU A 19 26.26 23.74 3.45
N HIS A 20 25.44 24.44 4.24
CA HIS A 20 25.41 24.34 5.70
C HIS A 20 24.35 23.34 6.21
N GLY A 21 23.60 22.70 5.31
CA GLY A 21 22.52 21.79 5.65
C GLY A 21 21.21 22.49 6.02
N GLU A 22 21.07 23.79 5.73
CA GLU A 22 19.85 24.55 5.97
C GLU A 22 18.88 24.40 4.81
N LEU A 23 17.58 24.31 5.13
CA LEU A 23 16.52 24.19 4.15
C LEU A 23 16.20 25.56 3.56
N ARG A 24 16.21 25.68 2.23
CA ARG A 24 15.79 26.91 1.52
C ARG A 24 14.44 26.70 0.86
N PRO A 25 13.32 26.90 1.58
CA PRO A 25 12.00 26.76 1.00
C PRO A 25 11.70 27.86 -0.01
N ASP A 26 11.13 27.48 -1.14
CA ASP A 26 10.45 28.38 -2.06
C ASP A 26 8.94 28.28 -1.82
N GLY A 27 8.30 29.37 -1.43
CA GLY A 27 6.88 29.38 -1.02
C GLY A 27 6.55 28.44 0.15
N GLY A 28 7.51 28.15 1.04
CA GLY A 28 7.34 27.24 2.18
C GLY A 28 7.49 25.75 1.86
N ARG A 29 7.90 25.40 0.62
CA ARG A 29 8.11 24.02 0.16
C ARG A 29 9.56 23.79 -0.25
N VAL A 30 10.04 22.57 -0.07
CA VAL A 30 11.38 22.13 -0.44
C VAL A 30 11.30 20.87 -1.31
N GLU A 31 12.26 20.74 -2.23
CA GLU A 31 12.39 19.54 -3.06
C GLU A 31 12.82 18.36 -2.17
N ILE A 32 12.14 17.23 -2.34
CA ILE A 32 12.44 15.98 -1.65
C ILE A 32 12.52 14.80 -2.62
N ARG A 33 13.26 13.77 -2.22
CA ARG A 33 13.29 12.46 -2.87
C ARG A 33 13.21 11.35 -1.83
N TYR A 34 12.55 10.26 -2.18
CA TYR A 34 12.47 9.07 -1.31
C TYR A 34 13.66 8.12 -1.51
N LYS A 35 14.28 8.17 -2.70
CA LYS A 35 15.47 7.37 -3.04
C LYS A 35 16.51 8.26 -3.73
N PRO A 36 17.81 7.94 -3.60
CA PRO A 36 18.87 8.69 -4.25
C PRO A 36 18.70 8.74 -5.78
N ASN A 37 18.45 7.61 -6.43
CA ASN A 37 18.30 7.52 -7.90
C ASN A 37 16.83 7.61 -8.35
N ASP A 38 15.96 8.26 -7.56
CA ASP A 38 14.59 8.51 -8.00
C ASP A 38 14.59 9.59 -9.08
N GLY A 39 14.12 9.23 -10.28
CA GLY A 39 13.92 10.18 -11.36
C GLY A 39 12.82 11.21 -11.10
N ARG A 40 12.03 11.02 -10.04
CA ARG A 40 10.93 11.90 -9.66
C ARG A 40 11.33 12.78 -8.48
N ALA A 41 11.29 14.09 -8.71
CA ALA A 41 11.39 15.10 -7.67
C ALA A 41 10.00 15.40 -7.10
N TYR A 42 9.87 15.41 -5.78
CA TYR A 42 8.63 15.75 -5.07
C TYR A 42 8.82 17.04 -4.28
N GLN A 43 7.75 17.66 -3.81
CA GLN A 43 7.82 18.84 -2.95
C GLN A 43 7.05 18.63 -1.64
N ALA A 44 7.73 18.80 -0.51
CA ALA A 44 7.12 18.79 0.81
C ALA A 44 7.19 20.18 1.47
N GLY A 45 6.16 20.49 2.27
CA GLY A 45 6.21 21.68 3.12
C GLY A 45 7.17 21.47 4.27
N VAL A 46 8.01 22.47 4.57
CA VAL A 46 9.05 22.37 5.62
C VAL A 46 8.48 22.00 6.98
N LYS A 47 7.27 22.49 7.29
CA LYS A 47 6.53 22.15 8.53
C LYS A 47 6.21 20.67 8.74
N ASN A 48 6.30 19.85 7.69
CA ASN A 48 6.02 18.41 7.75
C ASN A 48 7.31 17.58 7.81
N LEU A 49 8.48 18.23 7.82
CA LEU A 49 9.78 17.57 7.83
C LEU A 49 10.35 17.61 9.24
N GLU A 50 10.68 16.44 9.76
CA GLU A 50 11.31 16.25 11.05
C GLU A 50 12.81 15.94 10.88
N PRO A 51 13.69 16.40 11.78
CA PRO A 51 15.11 16.03 11.73
C PRO A 51 15.29 14.52 11.87
N SER A 52 16.10 13.91 11.00
CA SER A 52 16.54 12.52 11.20
C SER A 52 17.65 12.47 12.26
N LEU A 53 17.68 11.40 13.06
CA LEU A 53 18.80 11.13 13.99
C LEU A 53 20.16 11.04 13.26
N ASP A 54 20.13 10.65 11.98
CA ASP A 54 21.30 10.56 11.10
C ASP A 54 21.35 11.74 10.10
N ALA A 55 21.09 12.98 10.55
CA ALA A 55 21.00 14.19 9.72
C ALA A 55 22.34 14.55 9.05
N THR A 56 22.70 13.80 8.01
CA THR A 56 23.95 13.93 7.27
C THR A 56 23.70 14.77 6.02
N VAL A 57 24.58 15.74 5.78
CA VAL A 57 24.60 16.49 4.51
C VAL A 57 25.36 15.64 3.49
N LEU A 58 24.69 15.37 2.37
CA LEU A 58 25.13 14.53 1.27
C LEU A 58 25.38 15.42 0.05
N PRO A 59 26.41 15.11 -0.76
CA PRO A 59 26.70 15.88 -1.97
C PRO A 59 25.55 15.80 -2.98
N ASP A 60 25.46 16.78 -3.89
CA ASP A 60 24.41 16.85 -4.92
C ASP A 60 24.35 15.57 -5.78
N GLU A 61 25.53 14.99 -6.05
CA GLU A 61 25.71 13.75 -6.80
C GLU A 61 25.07 12.52 -6.15
N HIS A 62 24.75 12.59 -4.85
CA HIS A 62 24.10 11.49 -4.16
C HIS A 62 22.72 11.20 -4.74
N CYS A 63 21.97 12.24 -5.14
CA CYS A 63 20.69 12.07 -5.79
C CYS A 63 20.79 12.25 -7.31
N GLY A 64 21.42 11.28 -7.97
CA GLY A 64 21.63 11.27 -9.42
C GLY A 64 20.33 11.22 -10.25
N PRO A 65 20.43 11.40 -11.58
CA PRO A 65 19.31 11.18 -12.50
C PRO A 65 18.86 9.70 -12.45
N ALA A 66 17.60 9.44 -12.81
CA ALA A 66 17.06 8.09 -12.85
C ALA A 66 17.97 7.16 -13.67
N GLU A 67 18.34 6.01 -13.10
CA GLU A 67 18.99 4.94 -13.88
C GLU A 67 18.03 4.52 -14.99
N ARG A 68 18.43 4.76 -16.25
CA ARG A 68 17.76 4.13 -17.39
C ARG A 68 18.13 2.65 -17.37
N PRO A 69 17.18 1.71 -17.52
CA PRO A 69 17.53 0.32 -17.74
C PRO A 69 18.37 0.24 -19.03
N GLU A 70 19.62 -0.19 -18.92
CA GLU A 70 20.43 -0.55 -20.09
C GLU A 70 19.82 -1.78 -20.77
N ASP A 71 19.52 -1.63 -22.05
CA ASP A 71 19.06 -2.69 -22.95
C ASP A 71 20.12 -3.80 -23.04
N LYS A 72 19.83 -4.97 -22.47
CA LYS A 72 20.66 -6.18 -22.61
C LYS A 72 19.89 -7.26 -23.35
N GLY A 73 19.83 -7.10 -24.66
CA GLY A 73 19.59 -8.21 -25.59
C GLY A 73 20.79 -9.15 -25.67
N GLY A 74 20.57 -10.43 -25.34
CA GLY A 74 21.10 -11.54 -26.13
C GLY A 74 22.35 -12.29 -25.65
N LYS A 75 22.07 -13.53 -25.20
CA LYS A 75 22.87 -14.78 -25.31
C LYS A 75 24.05 -15.02 -24.37
N GLY A 76 23.93 -16.11 -23.61
CA GLY A 76 25.06 -16.79 -22.97
C GLY A 76 24.61 -17.83 -21.96
N ALA A 77 24.39 -19.06 -22.41
CA ALA A 77 24.22 -20.22 -21.53
C ALA A 77 25.53 -20.53 -20.80
N LYS A 78 25.46 -20.79 -19.48
CA LYS A 78 25.94 -22.02 -18.79
C LYS A 78 26.08 -21.83 -17.28
N SER A 79 25.45 -22.77 -16.57
CA SER A 79 25.89 -23.48 -15.35
C SER A 79 26.72 -22.75 -14.29
N GLY A 80 26.19 -22.70 -13.07
CA GLY A 80 26.97 -22.47 -11.86
C GLY A 80 26.06 -22.42 -10.63
N GLY A 81 25.78 -23.58 -10.04
CA GLY A 81 25.09 -23.63 -8.75
C GLY A 81 25.96 -23.05 -7.64
N SER A 82 25.39 -22.18 -6.79
CA SER A 82 25.68 -22.15 -5.35
C SER A 82 24.74 -21.18 -4.63
N LYS A 83 23.85 -21.76 -3.82
CA LYS A 83 23.33 -21.26 -2.53
C LYS A 83 22.85 -19.80 -2.50
N SER A 84 21.54 -19.63 -2.71
CA SER A 84 20.77 -18.51 -2.16
C SER A 84 20.99 -18.45 -0.64
N ARG A 85 21.85 -17.51 -0.21
CA ARG A 85 21.91 -17.08 1.18
C ARG A 85 20.65 -16.25 1.42
N SER A 86 19.60 -16.90 1.90
CA SER A 86 18.45 -16.25 2.51
C SER A 86 18.96 -15.29 3.59
N LYS A 87 19.05 -13.99 3.27
CA LYS A 87 19.16 -12.98 4.32
C LYS A 87 17.83 -13.00 5.04
N LYS A 88 17.75 -13.78 6.13
CA LYS A 88 16.71 -13.67 7.14
C LYS A 88 16.66 -12.21 7.56
N LYS A 89 15.73 -11.44 6.99
CA LYS A 89 15.31 -10.16 7.56
C LYS A 89 14.80 -10.50 8.95
N LYS A 90 15.37 -9.84 9.96
CA LYS A 90 14.85 -9.91 11.33
C LYS A 90 13.36 -9.56 11.27
N PRO A 91 12.47 -10.36 11.87
CA PRO A 91 11.05 -10.03 11.88
C PRO A 91 10.89 -8.70 12.61
N ALA A 92 10.28 -7.72 11.94
CA ALA A 92 9.68 -6.60 12.65
C ALA A 92 8.60 -7.18 13.57
N PRO A 93 8.39 -6.65 14.78
CA PRO A 93 7.28 -7.09 15.63
C PRO A 93 5.96 -6.96 14.84
N SER A 94 5.20 -8.04 14.77
CA SER A 94 3.89 -8.14 14.13
C SER A 94 2.89 -7.26 14.88
N SER A 95 2.81 -5.97 14.55
CA SER A 95 1.95 -5.02 15.28
C SER A 95 0.48 -5.07 14.86
N PHE A 96 0.12 -5.86 13.85
CA PHE A 96 -1.24 -5.95 13.34
C PHE A 96 -1.85 -7.31 13.66
N PRO A 97 -3.13 -7.35 14.09
CA PRO A 97 -3.78 -8.58 14.51
C PRO A 97 -3.95 -9.53 13.32
N THR A 98 -3.69 -10.81 13.54
CA THR A 98 -4.02 -11.88 12.58
C THR A 98 -5.24 -12.68 13.02
N THR A 99 -5.72 -12.45 14.24
CA THR A 99 -6.82 -13.19 14.85
C THR A 99 -7.75 -12.17 15.53
N PRO A 100 -9.06 -12.17 15.23
CA PRO A 100 -10.05 -11.34 15.93
C PRO A 100 -10.28 -11.83 17.37
N ALA A 101 -10.82 -10.97 18.23
CA ALA A 101 -11.37 -11.42 19.50
C ALA A 101 -12.68 -12.20 19.30
N GLU A 102 -13.18 -12.82 20.37
CA GLU A 102 -14.46 -13.53 20.33
C GLU A 102 -15.61 -12.58 19.95
N GLY A 103 -16.40 -12.97 18.94
CA GLY A 103 -17.51 -12.15 18.44
C GLY A 103 -17.11 -11.01 17.50
N GLU A 104 -15.82 -10.80 17.24
CA GLU A 104 -15.33 -9.77 16.32
C GLU A 104 -15.05 -10.33 14.92
N VAL A 105 -14.98 -9.42 13.96
CA VAL A 105 -14.60 -9.70 12.58
C VAL A 105 -13.40 -8.86 12.19
N LEU A 106 -12.37 -9.53 11.69
CA LEU A 106 -11.12 -8.91 11.25
C LEU A 106 -10.98 -9.09 9.74
N ALA A 107 -10.82 -8.00 9.01
CA ALA A 107 -10.63 -8.06 7.56
C ALA A 107 -9.37 -7.32 7.12
N TYR A 108 -8.71 -7.85 6.08
CA TYR A 108 -7.65 -7.21 5.31
C TYR A 108 -8.03 -7.23 3.84
N CYS A 109 -7.81 -6.13 3.14
CA CYS A 109 -8.16 -6.06 1.72
C CYS A 109 -7.22 -5.13 0.95
N ASP A 110 -7.00 -5.47 -0.32
CA ASP A 110 -6.14 -4.74 -1.23
C ASP A 110 -6.68 -4.81 -2.67
N GLY A 111 -6.25 -3.87 -3.51
CA GLY A 111 -6.57 -3.78 -4.92
C GLY A 111 -5.31 -3.68 -5.78
N ALA A 112 -5.28 -4.47 -6.86
CA ALA A 112 -4.19 -4.48 -7.82
C ALA A 112 -4.68 -4.03 -9.20
N CYS A 113 -3.81 -3.34 -9.95
CA CYS A 113 -4.10 -2.91 -11.31
C CYS A 113 -2.81 -2.90 -12.16
N SER A 114 -2.78 -3.70 -13.23
CA SER A 114 -1.63 -3.81 -14.13
C SER A 114 -1.73 -2.77 -15.25
N GLY A 115 -1.07 -1.63 -15.04
CA GLY A 115 -1.31 -0.41 -15.81
C GLY A 115 -2.50 0.35 -15.25
N ASN A 116 -2.45 1.69 -15.18
CA ASN A 116 -3.50 2.48 -14.53
C ASN A 116 -3.99 3.61 -15.48
N PRO A 117 -5.05 3.37 -16.28
CA PRO A 117 -5.95 2.21 -16.24
C PRO A 117 -5.40 0.94 -16.91
N GLY A 118 -5.97 -0.22 -16.56
CA GLY A 118 -5.60 -1.56 -17.05
C GLY A 118 -6.31 -2.69 -16.30
N PRO A 119 -6.00 -3.97 -16.58
CA PRO A 119 -6.57 -5.11 -15.87
C PRO A 119 -6.47 -4.94 -14.35
N ALA A 120 -7.60 -5.04 -13.66
CA ALA A 120 -7.74 -4.76 -12.25
C ALA A 120 -8.39 -5.93 -11.51
N GLY A 121 -8.01 -6.12 -10.26
CA GLY A 121 -8.50 -7.19 -9.40
C GLY A 121 -8.34 -6.83 -7.94
N LEU A 122 -9.09 -7.53 -7.09
CA LEU A 122 -9.07 -7.32 -5.65
C LEU A 122 -8.76 -8.61 -4.92
N GLY A 123 -8.27 -8.46 -3.70
CA GLY A 123 -8.07 -9.54 -2.77
C GLY A 123 -8.53 -9.14 -1.38
N ALA A 124 -9.11 -10.08 -0.65
CA ALA A 124 -9.45 -9.86 0.75
C ALA A 124 -9.35 -11.15 1.56
N VAL A 125 -9.10 -10.97 2.86
CA VAL A 125 -9.08 -12.03 3.86
C VAL A 125 -9.91 -11.56 5.04
N ILE A 126 -10.90 -12.35 5.45
CA ILE A 126 -11.80 -12.04 6.55
C ILE A 126 -11.72 -13.20 7.54
N ARG A 127 -11.51 -12.91 8.82
CA ARG A 127 -11.44 -13.91 9.89
C ARG A 127 -12.48 -13.61 10.96
N SER A 128 -13.20 -14.64 11.38
CA SER A 128 -14.11 -14.60 12.54
C SER A 128 -14.41 -16.03 13.04
N GLY A 129 -14.53 -16.22 14.35
CA GLY A 129 -14.98 -17.51 14.93
C GLY A 129 -14.18 -18.75 14.51
N GLY A 130 -12.87 -18.62 14.22
CA GLY A 130 -12.02 -19.70 13.73
C GLY A 130 -12.17 -20.03 12.23
N GLU A 131 -13.00 -19.30 11.48
CA GLU A 131 -13.13 -19.40 10.02
C GLU A 131 -12.45 -18.21 9.32
N GLU A 132 -11.75 -18.50 8.21
CA GLU A 132 -11.17 -17.55 7.28
C GLU A 132 -11.91 -17.64 5.94
N ILE A 133 -12.36 -16.49 5.46
CA ILE A 133 -12.90 -16.27 4.13
C ILE A 133 -11.84 -15.57 3.30
N ALA A 134 -11.50 -16.12 2.14
CA ALA A 134 -10.58 -15.49 1.18
C ALA A 134 -11.28 -15.18 -0.14
N LEU A 135 -11.05 -13.97 -0.64
CA LEU A 135 -11.62 -13.42 -1.87
C LEU A 135 -10.50 -13.07 -2.83
N SER A 136 -10.67 -13.43 -4.11
CA SER A 136 -9.80 -13.03 -5.22
C SER A 136 -10.68 -12.86 -6.45
N GLU A 137 -10.91 -11.62 -6.86
CA GLU A 137 -11.88 -11.29 -7.90
C GLU A 137 -11.25 -10.40 -8.97
N TYR A 138 -11.42 -10.79 -10.23
CA TYR A 138 -11.03 -10.01 -11.39
C TYR A 138 -12.16 -9.06 -11.80
N LEU A 139 -11.83 -7.78 -11.99
CA LEU A 139 -12.78 -6.70 -12.25
C LEU A 139 -12.82 -6.26 -13.72
N GLY A 140 -12.03 -6.88 -14.59
CA GLY A 140 -11.80 -6.38 -15.94
C GLY A 140 -10.84 -5.20 -15.98
N ASP A 141 -10.96 -4.33 -16.98
CA ASP A 141 -10.12 -3.13 -17.08
C ASP A 141 -10.68 -2.01 -16.18
N GLY A 142 -9.82 -1.48 -15.31
CA GLY A 142 -10.18 -0.47 -14.32
C GLY A 142 -9.00 0.37 -13.88
N THR A 143 -9.05 0.87 -12.65
CA THR A 143 -7.96 1.63 -12.01
C THR A 143 -7.71 1.05 -10.63
N ASN A 144 -6.53 1.32 -10.05
CA ASN A 144 -6.23 0.84 -8.70
C ASN A 144 -7.27 1.31 -7.67
N ASN A 145 -7.70 2.58 -7.78
CA ASN A 145 -8.72 3.13 -6.88
C ASN A 145 -10.07 2.40 -6.98
N ILE A 146 -10.44 1.90 -8.18
CA ILE A 146 -11.64 1.08 -8.32
C ILE A 146 -11.43 -0.24 -7.59
N ALA A 147 -10.29 -0.91 -7.82
CA ALA A 147 -9.97 -2.17 -7.17
C ALA A 147 -9.98 -2.07 -5.64
N GLU A 148 -9.29 -1.07 -5.06
CA GLU A 148 -9.23 -0.84 -3.61
C GLU A 148 -10.63 -0.56 -3.01
N LEU A 149 -11.45 0.28 -3.66
CA LEU A 149 -12.79 0.60 -3.17
C LEU A 149 -13.73 -0.61 -3.26
N THR A 150 -13.65 -1.38 -4.34
CA THR A 150 -14.43 -2.61 -4.51
C THR A 150 -13.99 -3.68 -3.52
N ALA A 151 -12.69 -3.77 -3.18
CA ALA A 151 -12.18 -4.70 -2.18
C ALA A 151 -12.87 -4.49 -0.82
N ILE A 152 -13.00 -3.23 -0.38
CA ILE A 152 -13.72 -2.89 0.86
C ILE A 152 -15.22 -3.22 0.73
N LEU A 153 -15.84 -2.91 -0.42
CA LEU A 153 -17.24 -3.25 -0.66
C LEU A 153 -17.49 -4.76 -0.51
N ARG A 154 -16.61 -5.60 -1.07
CA ARG A 154 -16.69 -7.06 -0.93
C ARG A 154 -16.50 -7.50 0.51
N VAL A 155 -15.57 -6.90 1.25
CA VAL A 155 -15.44 -7.16 2.70
C VAL A 155 -16.75 -6.88 3.43
N LEU A 156 -17.40 -5.74 3.18
CA LEU A 156 -18.66 -5.38 3.85
C LEU A 156 -19.80 -6.34 3.51
N GLN A 157 -19.81 -6.91 2.31
CA GLN A 157 -20.82 -7.86 1.82
C GLN A 157 -20.60 -9.28 2.38
N GLU A 158 -19.35 -9.73 2.46
CA GLU A 158 -19.01 -11.13 2.79
C GLU A 158 -18.72 -11.33 4.28
N ALA A 159 -18.30 -10.29 5.00
CA ALA A 159 -17.90 -10.44 6.40
C ALA A 159 -19.13 -10.81 7.26
N PRO A 160 -19.03 -11.83 8.14
CA PRO A 160 -20.11 -12.23 9.07
C PRO A 160 -20.61 -11.08 9.96
N GLU A 161 -21.72 -11.28 10.65
CA GLU A 161 -22.21 -10.31 11.64
C GLU A 161 -21.21 -10.12 12.80
N GLY A 162 -21.21 -8.91 13.38
CA GLY A 162 -20.32 -8.51 14.49
C GLY A 162 -19.51 -7.25 14.18
N PRO A 163 -18.83 -6.68 15.19
CA PRO A 163 -17.94 -5.53 15.02
C PRO A 163 -16.83 -5.85 14.02
N LEU A 164 -16.73 -5.03 12.97
CA LEU A 164 -15.79 -5.26 11.86
C LEU A 164 -14.63 -4.28 11.93
N THR A 165 -13.40 -4.77 11.90
CA THR A 165 -12.21 -3.93 11.66
C THR A 165 -11.60 -4.23 10.30
N VAL A 166 -11.65 -3.27 9.38
CA VAL A 166 -11.07 -3.36 8.04
C VAL A 166 -9.68 -2.74 8.00
N HIS A 167 -8.69 -3.54 7.62
CA HIS A 167 -7.31 -3.14 7.41
C HIS A 167 -7.05 -2.96 5.91
N THR A 168 -6.52 -1.80 5.54
CA THR A 168 -6.17 -1.48 4.14
C THR A 168 -5.06 -0.43 4.11
N ASP A 169 -4.21 -0.47 3.08
CA ASP A 169 -3.23 0.58 2.82
C ASP A 169 -3.78 1.71 1.93
N SER A 170 -5.06 1.64 1.54
CA SER A 170 -5.74 2.71 0.80
C SER A 170 -6.09 3.90 1.72
N SER A 171 -5.14 4.83 1.85
CA SER A 171 -5.38 6.13 2.50
C SER A 171 -6.52 6.92 1.85
N TYR A 172 -6.75 6.72 0.55
CA TYR A 172 -7.84 7.36 -0.19
C TYR A 172 -9.20 6.83 0.26
N ALA A 173 -9.38 5.52 0.31
CA ALA A 173 -10.62 4.91 0.75
C ALA A 173 -10.95 5.27 2.20
N ILE A 174 -9.96 5.20 3.10
CA ILE A 174 -10.14 5.61 4.51
C ILE A 174 -10.60 7.07 4.58
N GLY A 175 -9.97 7.98 3.83
CA GLY A 175 -10.38 9.38 3.80
C GLY A 175 -11.82 9.60 3.31
N LEU A 176 -12.27 8.83 2.32
CA LEU A 176 -13.65 8.88 1.82
C LEU A 176 -14.68 8.39 2.83
N LEU A 177 -14.35 7.34 3.59
CA LEU A 177 -15.28 6.65 4.48
C LEU A 177 -15.31 7.25 5.88
N THR A 178 -14.18 7.68 6.42
CA THR A 178 -14.07 8.15 7.82
C THR A 178 -13.86 9.65 7.95
N LYS A 179 -13.28 10.32 6.95
CA LYS A 179 -12.89 11.75 7.03
C LYS A 179 -13.79 12.69 6.22
N GLY A 180 -14.91 12.18 5.68
CA GLY A 180 -15.88 12.98 4.94
C GLY A 180 -15.36 13.53 3.60
N TRP A 181 -14.30 12.96 3.02
CA TRP A 181 -13.79 13.42 1.73
C TRP A 181 -14.83 13.22 0.62
N LYS A 182 -14.86 14.13 -0.34
CA LYS A 182 -15.76 14.04 -1.50
C LYS A 182 -15.08 13.26 -2.62
N ALA A 183 -15.79 12.29 -3.18
CA ALA A 183 -15.35 11.56 -4.35
C ALA A 183 -15.38 12.47 -5.59
N LYS A 184 -14.24 12.60 -6.27
CA LYS A 184 -14.14 13.34 -7.55
C LYS A 184 -14.41 12.44 -8.76
N LYS A 185 -14.15 11.15 -8.63
CA LYS A 185 -14.36 10.10 -9.63
C LYS A 185 -15.06 8.91 -8.96
N ASN A 186 -15.66 8.02 -9.74
CA ASN A 186 -16.30 6.78 -9.27
C ASN A 186 -17.39 7.06 -8.20
N GLN A 187 -18.18 8.12 -8.41
CA GLN A 187 -19.14 8.60 -7.41
C GLN A 187 -20.22 7.57 -7.09
N GLU A 188 -20.66 6.80 -8.08
CA GLU A 188 -21.62 5.71 -7.92
C GLU A 188 -21.07 4.61 -7.00
N LEU A 189 -19.85 4.11 -7.27
CA LEU A 189 -19.18 3.13 -6.42
C LEU A 189 -19.00 3.65 -4.98
N VAL A 190 -18.63 4.91 -4.80
CA VAL A 190 -18.49 5.50 -3.46
C VAL A 190 -19.85 5.64 -2.76
N ALA A 191 -20.92 5.92 -3.49
CA ALA A 191 -22.27 5.98 -2.93
C ALA A 191 -22.74 4.59 -2.48
N GLU A 192 -22.53 3.56 -3.29
CA GLU A 192 -22.81 2.16 -2.95
C GLU A 192 -22.01 1.73 -1.71
N LEU A 193 -20.70 1.99 -1.70
CA LEU A 193 -19.82 1.65 -0.59
C LEU A 193 -20.26 2.33 0.71
N ARG A 194 -20.68 3.59 0.67
CA ARG A 194 -21.22 4.30 1.84
C ARG A 194 -22.56 3.73 2.31
N ALA A 195 -23.42 3.32 1.38
CA ALA A 195 -24.69 2.68 1.72
C ALA A 195 -24.45 1.32 2.41
N ALA A 196 -23.53 0.51 1.87
CA ALA A 196 -23.13 -0.77 2.46
C ALA A 196 -22.51 -0.57 3.85
N LEU A 197 -21.60 0.39 4.02
CA LEU A 197 -21.00 0.71 5.30
C LEU A 197 -22.06 1.13 6.34
N LYS A 198 -23.01 1.99 5.94
CA LYS A 198 -24.10 2.41 6.81
C LYS A 198 -25.01 1.24 7.21
N ALA A 199 -25.32 0.35 6.27
CA ALA A 199 -26.15 -0.83 6.54
C ALA A 199 -25.45 -1.82 7.47
N ARG A 200 -24.12 -1.94 7.35
CA ARG A 200 -23.29 -2.81 8.18
C ARG A 200 -23.22 -2.36 9.65
N GLY A 201 -23.12 -1.06 9.90
CA GLY A 201 -23.04 -0.51 11.25
C GLY A 201 -21.62 -0.53 11.80
N ASP A 202 -21.40 -1.20 12.92
CA ASP A 202 -20.17 -1.18 13.73
C ASP A 202 -18.92 -1.62 12.92
N THR A 203 -18.25 -0.65 12.29
CA THR A 203 -17.15 -0.87 11.36
C THR A 203 -16.07 0.20 11.54
N ASP A 204 -14.88 -0.26 11.89
CA ASP A 204 -13.67 0.55 12.01
C ASP A 204 -12.70 0.31 10.85
N PHE A 205 -11.87 1.32 10.59
CA PHE A 205 -10.84 1.28 9.55
C PHE A 205 -9.47 1.55 10.13
N VAL A 206 -8.52 0.64 9.85
CA VAL A 206 -7.13 0.73 10.27
C VAL A 206 -6.24 0.84 9.03
N TYR A 207 -5.43 1.89 8.98
CA TYR A 207 -4.41 2.02 7.95
C TYR A 207 -3.26 1.05 8.23
N VAL A 208 -2.90 0.25 7.23
CA VAL A 208 -1.69 -0.56 7.26
C VAL A 208 -0.68 -0.04 6.24
N PRO A 209 0.62 -0.08 6.53
CA PRO A 209 1.64 0.24 5.53
C PRO A 209 1.76 -0.89 4.50
N GLY A 210 1.59 -0.55 3.21
CA GLY A 210 1.75 -1.49 2.10
C GLY A 210 3.17 -2.09 2.03
N HIS A 211 3.26 -3.37 1.65
CA HIS A 211 4.50 -4.17 1.51
C HIS A 211 5.46 -4.11 2.72
N ALA A 212 4.92 -3.97 3.93
CA ALA A 212 5.69 -3.80 5.16
C ALA A 212 5.86 -5.08 5.99
N GLY A 213 5.53 -6.27 5.46
CA GLY A 213 5.53 -7.52 6.24
C GLY A 213 4.25 -7.77 7.03
N VAL A 214 3.15 -7.06 6.72
CA VAL A 214 1.85 -7.27 7.38
C VAL A 214 1.19 -8.49 6.74
N GLN A 215 1.31 -9.63 7.41
CA GLN A 215 0.98 -10.95 6.86
C GLN A 215 -0.37 -11.02 6.10
N LEU A 216 -1.47 -10.57 6.71
CA LEU A 216 -2.79 -10.66 6.07
C LEU A 216 -3.00 -9.61 4.97
N ASN A 217 -2.32 -8.46 5.04
CA ASN A 217 -2.32 -7.51 3.93
C ASN A 217 -1.52 -8.04 2.74
N GLU A 218 -0.36 -8.66 2.98
CA GLU A 218 0.42 -9.30 1.93
C GLU A 218 -0.33 -10.47 1.29
N LEU A 219 -1.15 -11.18 2.05
CA LEU A 219 -2.04 -12.20 1.50
C LEU A 219 -3.15 -11.58 0.64
N ALA A 220 -3.76 -10.47 1.08
CA ALA A 220 -4.76 -9.75 0.29
C ALA A 220 -4.17 -9.21 -1.02
N ASP A 221 -2.96 -8.61 -0.99
CA ASP A 221 -2.21 -8.17 -2.18
C ASP A 221 -1.95 -9.34 -3.14
N GLN A 222 -1.47 -10.48 -2.62
CA GLN A 222 -1.25 -11.68 -3.45
C GLN A 222 -2.53 -12.17 -4.13
N LEU A 223 -3.67 -12.17 -3.42
CA LEU A 223 -4.97 -12.54 -3.98
C LEU A 223 -5.43 -11.56 -5.07
N ALA A 224 -5.18 -10.26 -4.88
CA ALA A 224 -5.50 -9.23 -5.88
C ALA A 224 -4.64 -9.40 -7.15
N VAL A 225 -3.33 -9.58 -6.98
CA VAL A 225 -2.40 -9.81 -8.08
C VAL A 225 -2.75 -11.10 -8.83
N ALA A 226 -3.06 -12.19 -8.11
CA ALA A 226 -3.45 -13.45 -8.73
C ALA A 226 -4.69 -13.31 -9.62
N ALA A 227 -5.70 -12.55 -9.19
CA ALA A 227 -6.89 -12.27 -10.01
C ALA A 227 -6.52 -11.50 -11.29
N VAL A 228 -5.64 -10.51 -11.20
CA VAL A 228 -5.18 -9.73 -12.36
C VAL A 228 -4.36 -10.57 -13.34
N GLU A 229 -3.45 -11.40 -12.83
CA GLU A 229 -2.59 -12.26 -13.65
C GLU A 229 -3.38 -13.37 -14.35
N ALA A 230 -4.31 -14.00 -13.64
CA ALA A 230 -5.19 -15.03 -14.20
C ALA A 230 -6.28 -14.43 -15.10
N ARG A 231 -6.62 -13.15 -14.91
CA ARG A 231 -7.82 -12.50 -15.49
C ARG A 231 -9.09 -13.28 -15.19
N ASP A 232 -9.16 -13.83 -13.99
CA ASP A 232 -10.24 -14.70 -13.55
C ASP A 232 -10.51 -14.48 -12.07
N SER A 233 -11.74 -14.80 -11.67
CA SER A 233 -12.18 -14.73 -10.28
C SER A 233 -12.15 -16.12 -9.67
N TYR A 234 -11.56 -16.25 -8.50
CA TYR A 234 -11.61 -17.49 -7.75
C TYR A 234 -12.86 -17.52 -6.87
N PRO A 235 -13.50 -18.69 -6.72
CA PRO A 235 -14.64 -18.83 -5.84
C PRO A 235 -14.25 -18.44 -4.40
N VAL A 236 -15.17 -17.82 -3.68
CA VAL A 236 -14.99 -17.51 -2.26
C VAL A 236 -14.68 -18.79 -1.50
N THR A 237 -13.50 -18.86 -0.88
CA THR A 237 -13.10 -20.02 -0.09
C THR A 237 -13.28 -19.75 1.39
N ARG A 238 -13.83 -20.73 2.12
CA ARG A 238 -13.97 -20.72 3.57
C ARG A 238 -13.17 -21.88 4.16
N ARG A 239 -12.32 -21.60 5.14
CA ARG A 239 -11.48 -22.63 5.78
C ARG A 239 -11.21 -22.30 7.24
N PRO A 240 -10.90 -23.30 8.09
CA PRO A 240 -10.31 -23.05 9.39
C PRO A 240 -8.94 -22.34 9.25
N TYR A 241 -8.55 -21.50 10.21
CA TYR A 241 -7.24 -20.81 10.23
C TYR A 241 -6.47 -20.96 11.53
#